data_AF-A0A914S0E9-F1
#
_entry.id   AF-A0A914S0E9-F1
#
_cell.length_a   1.000
_cell.length_b   1.000
_cell.length_c   1.000
_cell.angle_alpha   90.00
_cell.angle_beta   90.00
_cell.angle_gamma   90.00
#
_symmetry.space_group_name_H-M   'P 1'
#
loop_
_entity.id
_entity.type
_entity.pdbx_description
1 polymer ?
#
loop_
_entity_poly.entity_id
_entity_poly.type
_entity_poly.pdbx_seq_one_letter_code
_entity_poly.pdbx_strand_id
1 'polypeptide(L)'
;LKTFATPCHHPRSQPFIDHVFSFSLTPDNKIWFRNFQIVDESFQLQEIGPRMVLELVRIFEGSFEGAVLYDNPDYVGPNLLRRQLKKANAHRYSTRKEIEKGRKERQLAIDAVPLPDPVGEIFDTDRKVEDPKAKEVKRMIERKRKRIKKKKNVSTTAEETSA
;
A
#
# COMPACT_ATOMS: atom_id res chain seq x y z
N LEU A 1 27.54 -26.56 15.79
CA LEU A 1 28.09 -25.58 14.82
C LEU A 1 28.64 -26.33 13.60
N LYS A 2 27.77 -26.81 12.69
CA LYS A 2 28.21 -27.68 11.58
C LYS A 2 28.33 -26.95 10.23
N THR A 3 27.54 -25.90 10.04
CA THR A 3 27.46 -25.14 8.78
C THR A 3 28.35 -23.90 8.73
N PHE A 4 28.46 -23.15 9.83
CA PHE A 4 29.23 -21.89 9.89
C PHE A 4 30.66 -22.04 10.41
N ALA A 5 31.05 -23.25 10.84
CA ALA A 5 32.39 -23.50 11.36
C ALA A 5 33.31 -24.01 10.25
N THR A 6 34.56 -23.55 10.25
CA THR A 6 35.60 -24.10 9.38
C THR A 6 36.06 -25.44 9.95
N PRO A 7 36.00 -26.55 9.18
CA PRO A 7 36.47 -27.84 9.68
C PRO A 7 37.98 -27.82 9.92
N CYS A 8 38.43 -28.61 10.90
CA CYS A 8 39.85 -28.75 11.19
C CYS A 8 40.61 -29.27 9.96
N HIS A 9 41.76 -28.67 9.67
CA HIS A 9 42.62 -29.02 8.52
C HIS A 9 41.99 -28.75 7.13
N HIS A 10 41.10 -27.76 7.03
CA HIS A 10 40.65 -27.32 5.72
C HIS A 10 41.86 -26.77 4.92
N PRO A 11 42.08 -27.16 3.66
CA PRO A 11 43.28 -26.80 2.90
C PRO A 11 43.47 -25.30 2.67
N ARG A 12 42.39 -24.51 2.85
CA ARG A 12 42.40 -23.04 2.76
C ARG A 12 42.21 -22.35 4.11
N SER A 13 42.18 -23.07 5.24
CA SER A 13 42.09 -22.42 6.54
C SER A 13 43.41 -21.73 6.88
N GLN A 14 43.31 -20.50 7.35
CA GLN A 14 44.43 -19.79 7.94
C GLN A 14 44.50 -20.09 9.45
N PRO A 15 45.70 -20.05 10.07
CA PRO A 15 45.88 -20.40 11.47
C PRO A 15 45.36 -19.33 12.45
N PHE A 16 44.98 -18.14 11.97
CA PHE A 16 44.54 -17.01 12.80
C PHE A 16 43.02 -16.82 12.75
N ILE A 17 42.47 -16.27 13.84
CA ILE A 17 41.07 -15.86 13.92
C ILE A 17 41.00 -14.37 13.58
N ASP A 18 40.53 -14.06 12.38
CA ASP A 18 40.39 -12.68 11.89
C ASP A 18 38.99 -12.10 12.17
N HIS A 19 37.98 -12.96 12.27
CA HIS A 19 36.59 -12.52 12.39
C HIS A 19 35.73 -13.39 13.31
N VAL A 20 34.65 -12.80 13.81
CA VAL A 20 33.67 -13.43 14.70
C VAL A 20 32.27 -13.23 14.14
N PHE A 21 31.47 -14.30 14.15
CA PHE A 21 30.03 -14.24 13.88
C PHE A 21 29.26 -14.13 15.19
N SER A 22 28.32 -13.19 15.27
CA SER A 22 27.42 -13.02 16.40
C SER A 22 25.98 -13.35 15.97
N PHE A 23 25.34 -14.19 16.76
CA PHE A 23 23.93 -14.56 16.62
C PHE A 23 23.18 -14.07 17.85
N SER A 24 22.23 -13.15 17.68
CA SER A 24 21.37 -12.68 18.77
C SER A 24 19.90 -12.97 18.48
N LEU A 25 19.19 -13.46 19.49
CA LEU A 25 17.76 -13.69 19.42
C LEU A 25 17.02 -12.46 19.95
N THR A 26 16.13 -11.91 19.14
CA THR A 26 15.25 -10.79 19.53
C THR A 26 13.97 -11.33 20.17
N PRO A 27 13.25 -10.55 21.01
CA PRO A 27 11.93 -10.95 21.52
C PRO A 27 10.93 -11.34 20.43
N ASP A 28 11.09 -10.82 19.21
CA ASP A 28 10.25 -11.12 18.05
C ASP A 28 10.61 -12.47 17.36
N ASN A 29 11.36 -13.36 18.02
CA ASN A 29 11.83 -14.64 17.47
C ASN A 29 12.64 -14.55 16.17
N LYS A 30 13.24 -13.39 15.90
CA LYS A 30 14.14 -13.16 14.77
C LYS A 30 15.59 -13.29 15.22
N ILE A 31 16.38 -13.98 14.40
CA ILE A 31 17.81 -14.20 14.64
C ILE A 31 18.59 -13.14 13.87
N TRP A 32 19.34 -12.33 14.58
CA TRP A 32 20.22 -11.33 13.99
C TRP A 32 21.61 -11.93 13.83
N PHE A 33 22.12 -11.82 12.61
CA PHE A 33 23.47 -12.23 12.26
C PHE A 33 24.33 -10.99 11.99
N ARG A 34 25.49 -10.96 12.65
CA ARG A 34 26.51 -9.95 12.43
C ARG A 34 27.88 -10.60 12.27
N ASN A 35 28.73 -9.96 11.47
CA ASN A 35 30.12 -10.33 11.28
C ASN A 35 31.01 -9.15 11.67
N PHE A 36 32.00 -9.44 12.52
CA PHE A 36 32.97 -8.48 13.03
C PHE A 36 34.39 -8.95 12.70
N GLN A 37 35.27 -8.03 12.29
CA GLN A 37 36.71 -8.23 12.29
C GLN A 37 37.29 -7.91 13.66
N ILE A 38 38.35 -8.61 14.01
CA ILE A 38 39.24 -8.24 15.12
C ILE A 38 40.35 -7.38 14.51
N VAL A 39 40.40 -6.09 14.87
CA VAL A 39 41.32 -5.13 14.21
C VAL A 39 42.71 -5.14 14.84
N ASP A 40 42.79 -5.12 16.18
CA ASP A 40 44.05 -4.93 16.92
C ASP A 40 44.12 -5.84 18.17
N GLU A 41 45.30 -5.88 18.81
CA GLU A 41 45.55 -6.58 20.09
C GLU A 41 44.66 -6.12 21.26
N SER A 42 44.04 -4.94 21.12
CA SER A 42 43.03 -4.43 22.06
C SER A 42 41.65 -5.10 21.91
N PHE A 43 41.51 -6.11 21.03
CA PHE A 43 40.28 -6.84 20.73
C PHE A 43 39.09 -5.95 20.33
N GLN A 44 39.38 -4.83 19.67
CA GLN A 44 38.34 -3.98 19.11
C GLN A 44 37.66 -4.68 17.93
N LEU A 45 36.32 -4.64 17.92
CA LEU A 45 35.50 -5.29 16.92
C LEU A 45 34.97 -4.26 15.92
N GLN A 46 35.34 -4.42 14.66
CA GLN A 46 34.85 -3.59 13.56
C GLN A 46 33.85 -4.37 12.72
N GLU A 47 32.66 -3.82 12.48
CA GLU A 47 31.68 -4.48 11.61
C GLU A 47 32.12 -4.42 10.14
N ILE A 48 32.39 -5.58 9.53
CA ILE A 48 32.68 -5.72 8.08
C ILE A 48 31.39 -6.06 7.32
N GLY A 49 30.54 -6.92 7.89
CA GLY A 49 29.35 -7.48 7.25
C GLY A 49 29.55 -8.93 6.75
N PRO A 50 28.55 -9.59 6.13
CA PRO A 50 27.19 -9.13 5.89
C PRO A 50 26.36 -9.05 7.19
N ARG A 51 25.35 -8.17 7.18
CA ARG A 51 24.33 -8.08 8.24
C ARG A 51 23.04 -8.70 7.71
N MET A 52 22.49 -9.67 8.41
CA MET A 52 21.24 -10.31 8.01
C MET A 52 20.36 -10.60 9.20
N VAL A 53 19.05 -10.58 8.95
CA VAL A 53 18.03 -11.00 9.92
C VAL A 53 17.38 -12.25 9.34
N LEU A 54 17.46 -13.32 10.10
CA LEU A 54 16.91 -14.63 9.77
C LEU A 54 15.64 -14.84 10.58
N GLU A 55 14.60 -15.28 9.89
CA GLU A 55 13.33 -15.68 10.48
C GLU A 55 13.06 -17.13 10.08
N LEU A 56 12.72 -17.94 11.06
CA LEU A 56 12.40 -19.34 10.82
C LEU A 56 11.03 -19.43 10.15
N VAL A 57 10.98 -20.08 8.98
CA VAL A 57 9.73 -20.30 8.25
C VAL A 57 9.17 -21.67 8.60
N ARG A 58 9.93 -22.72 8.27
CA ARG A 58 9.47 -24.11 8.37
C ARG A 58 10.66 -25.05 8.55
N ILE A 59 10.47 -26.11 9.32
CA ILE A 59 11.46 -27.20 9.48
C ILE A 59 10.87 -28.48 8.89
N PHE A 60 11.63 -29.08 7.98
CA PHE A 60 11.32 -30.36 7.36
C PHE A 60 12.12 -31.48 8.03
N GLU A 61 11.55 -32.68 8.01
CA GLU A 61 12.20 -33.88 8.54
C GLU A 61 13.43 -34.30 7.72
N GLY A 62 13.34 -34.17 6.38
CA GLY A 62 14.39 -34.56 5.44
C GLY A 62 15.18 -33.39 4.86
N SER A 63 16.10 -33.71 3.96
CA SER A 63 16.87 -32.71 3.22
C SER A 63 16.01 -32.14 2.10
N PHE A 64 15.47 -30.94 2.30
CA PHE A 64 14.57 -30.22 1.38
C PHE A 64 13.20 -30.89 1.09
N GLU A 65 12.92 -32.05 1.66
CA GLU A 65 11.66 -32.77 1.51
C GLU A 65 11.22 -33.45 2.82
N GLY A 66 10.02 -34.04 2.81
CA GLY A 66 9.47 -34.79 3.93
C GLY A 66 8.36 -34.07 4.70
N ALA A 67 7.94 -34.69 5.80
CA ALA A 67 6.92 -34.13 6.67
C ALA A 67 7.44 -32.87 7.37
N VAL A 68 6.50 -32.03 7.78
CA VAL A 68 6.81 -30.75 8.41
C VAL A 68 6.73 -30.92 9.90
N LEU A 69 7.87 -30.72 10.53
CA LEU A 69 8.03 -30.85 11.97
C LEU A 69 7.63 -29.57 12.70
N TYR A 70 7.87 -28.42 12.07
CA TYR A 70 7.56 -27.13 12.64
C TYR A 70 7.18 -26.14 11.54
N ASP A 71 6.13 -25.37 11.79
CA ASP A 71 5.67 -24.27 10.94
C ASP A 71 5.47 -23.03 11.82
N ASN A 72 6.07 -21.91 11.43
CA ASN A 72 6.01 -20.70 12.23
C ASN A 72 4.65 -19.99 12.02
N PRO A 73 3.78 -19.88 13.04
CA PRO A 73 2.48 -19.24 12.88
C PRO A 73 2.57 -17.72 12.66
N ASP A 74 3.65 -17.08 13.12
CA ASP A 74 3.84 -15.63 13.03
C ASP A 74 4.44 -15.22 11.68
N TYR A 75 4.99 -16.16 10.92
CA TYR A 75 5.62 -15.86 9.63
C TYR A 75 4.57 -15.58 8.55
N VAL A 76 4.57 -14.34 8.06
CA VAL A 76 3.78 -13.95 6.89
C VAL A 76 4.69 -13.66 5.71
N GLY A 77 4.52 -14.45 4.64
CA GLY A 77 5.30 -14.26 3.42
C GLY A 77 5.09 -12.86 2.80
N PRO A 78 6.15 -12.20 2.30
CA PRO A 78 6.07 -10.85 1.74
C PRO A 78 5.14 -10.77 0.51
N ASN A 79 5.05 -11.86 -0.25
CA ASN A 79 4.16 -11.94 -1.41
C ASN A 79 2.68 -11.94 -0.99
N LEU A 80 2.36 -12.52 0.17
CA LEU A 80 1.01 -12.52 0.70
C LEU A 80 0.62 -11.11 1.15
N LEU A 81 1.53 -10.39 1.83
CA LEU A 81 1.34 -8.98 2.19
C LEU A 81 1.13 -8.10 0.95
N ARG A 82 1.98 -8.24 -0.07
CA ARG A 82 1.83 -7.51 -1.35
C ARG A 82 0.51 -7.80 -2.02
N ARG A 83 0.08 -9.07 -2.02
CA ARG A 83 -1.23 -9.49 -2.57
C ARG A 83 -2.39 -8.88 -1.80
N GLN A 84 -2.34 -8.87 -0.47
CA GLN A 84 -3.37 -8.28 0.37
C GLN A 84 -3.48 -6.76 0.13
N LEU A 85 -2.35 -6.06 0.06
CA LEU A 85 -2.31 -4.63 -0.25
C LEU A 85 -2.96 -4.34 -1.62
N LYS A 86 -2.61 -5.14 -2.64
CA LYS A 86 -3.19 -5.02 -3.98
C LYS A 86 -4.70 -5.32 -3.98
N LYS A 87 -5.15 -6.31 -3.22
CA LYS A 87 -6.58 -6.65 -3.08
C LYS A 87 -7.36 -5.53 -2.40
N ALA A 88 -6.83 -4.96 -1.32
CA ALA A 88 -7.45 -3.82 -0.63
C ALA A 88 -7.63 -2.61 -1.57
N ASN A 89 -6.61 -2.34 -2.40
CA ASN A 89 -6.67 -1.26 -3.39
C ASN A 89 -7.60 -1.57 -4.58
N ALA A 90 -7.77 -2.85 -4.94
CA ALA A 90 -8.64 -3.25 -6.05
C ALA A 90 -10.12 -2.92 -5.80
N HIS A 91 -10.58 -2.99 -4.55
CA HIS A 91 -11.98 -2.71 -4.21
C HIS A 91 -12.38 -1.24 -4.39
N ARG A 92 -11.42 -0.31 -4.43
CA ARG A 92 -11.68 1.13 -4.62
C ARG A 92 -12.54 1.42 -5.86
N TYR A 93 -12.28 0.71 -6.96
CA TYR A 93 -13.03 0.90 -8.20
C TYR A 93 -14.48 0.38 -8.09
N SER A 94 -14.67 -0.83 -7.52
CA SER A 94 -16.01 -1.42 -7.33
C SER A 94 -16.85 -0.55 -6.41
N THR A 95 -16.30 -0.17 -5.26
CA THR A 95 -16.98 0.69 -4.28
C THR A 95 -17.34 2.03 -4.91
N ARG A 96 -16.48 2.63 -5.73
CA ARG A 96 -16.80 3.87 -6.46
C ARG A 96 -18.01 3.69 -7.38
N LYS A 97 -18.08 2.56 -8.09
CA LYS A 97 -19.20 2.27 -9.01
C LYS A 97 -20.50 1.96 -8.28
N GLU A 98 -20.44 1.24 -7.17
CA GLU A 98 -21.59 1.00 -6.29
C GLU A 98 -22.14 2.30 -5.71
N ILE A 99 -21.27 3.21 -5.25
CA ILE A 99 -21.68 4.55 -4.78
C ILE A 99 -22.35 5.35 -5.91
N GLU A 100 -21.80 5.30 -7.13
CA GLU A 100 -22.39 5.98 -8.30
C GLU A 100 -23.80 5.45 -8.59
N LYS A 101 -23.97 4.12 -8.56
CA LYS A 101 -25.27 3.47 -8.77
C LYS A 101 -26.27 3.83 -7.67
N GLY A 102 -25.88 3.72 -6.40
CA GLY A 102 -26.74 4.08 -5.26
C GLY A 102 -27.16 5.55 -5.28
N ARG A 103 -26.31 6.47 -5.75
CA ARG A 103 -26.69 7.88 -5.96
C ARG A 103 -27.77 8.04 -7.03
N LYS A 104 -27.65 7.32 -8.15
CA LYS A 104 -28.66 7.35 -9.23
C LYS A 104 -29.99 6.79 -8.75
N GLU A 105 -29.98 5.66 -8.05
CA GLU A 105 -31.18 5.05 -7.47
C GLU A 105 -31.87 5.98 -6.46
N ARG A 106 -31.09 6.64 -5.59
CA ARG A 106 -31.62 7.63 -4.67
C ARG A 106 -32.25 8.82 -5.39
N GLN A 107 -31.61 9.31 -6.44
CA GLN A 107 -32.15 10.41 -7.25
C GLN A 107 -33.45 9.99 -7.95
N LEU A 108 -33.48 8.83 -8.59
CA LEU A 108 -34.67 8.28 -9.23
C LEU A 108 -35.82 8.08 -8.24
N ALA A 109 -35.53 7.63 -7.02
CA ALA A 109 -36.52 7.49 -5.96
C ALA A 109 -37.09 8.85 -5.51
N ILE A 110 -36.26 9.90 -5.44
CA ILE A 110 -36.72 11.27 -5.15
C ILE A 110 -37.59 11.81 -6.29
N ASP A 111 -37.13 11.65 -7.53
CA ASP A 111 -37.85 12.13 -8.73
C ASP A 111 -39.18 11.37 -8.94
N ALA A 112 -39.25 10.10 -8.53
CA ALA A 112 -40.45 9.27 -8.66
C ALA A 112 -41.54 9.56 -7.63
N VAL A 113 -41.20 10.21 -6.50
CA VAL A 113 -42.20 10.70 -5.54
C VAL A 113 -42.77 11.98 -6.15
N PRO A 114 -44.01 12.00 -6.66
CA PRO A 114 -44.60 13.22 -7.17
C PRO A 114 -44.93 14.06 -5.95
N LEU A 115 -44.10 15.05 -5.63
CA LEU A 115 -44.51 16.08 -4.68
C LEU A 115 -45.61 16.89 -5.37
N PRO A 116 -46.84 16.91 -4.83
CA PRO A 116 -47.83 17.86 -5.31
C PRO A 116 -47.30 19.24 -4.96
N ASP A 117 -46.96 20.03 -5.98
CA ASP A 117 -46.59 21.42 -5.80
C ASP A 117 -47.89 22.23 -5.61
N PRO A 118 -48.20 22.74 -4.40
CA PRO A 118 -49.42 23.51 -4.18
C PRO A 118 -49.39 24.88 -4.89
N VAL A 119 -48.27 25.28 -5.51
CA VAL A 119 -48.06 26.58 -6.18
C VAL A 119 -47.57 26.39 -7.64
N GLY A 120 -47.88 25.24 -8.25
CA GLY A 120 -47.28 24.72 -9.49
C GLY A 120 -47.47 25.49 -10.81
N GLU A 121 -47.97 26.73 -10.82
CA GLU A 121 -48.16 27.52 -12.06
C GLU A 121 -47.47 28.90 -12.06
N ILE A 122 -46.89 29.35 -10.94
CA ILE A 122 -46.39 30.73 -10.82
C ILE A 122 -44.91 30.88 -11.25
N PHE A 123 -44.17 29.77 -11.28
CA PHE A 123 -42.71 29.76 -11.53
C PHE A 123 -42.28 28.95 -12.76
N ASP A 124 -43.02 29.07 -13.86
CA ASP A 124 -42.51 28.68 -15.18
C ASP A 124 -41.22 29.47 -15.48
N THR A 125 -40.08 28.79 -15.31
CA THR A 125 -38.74 29.38 -15.46
C THR A 125 -38.27 29.44 -16.92
N ASP A 126 -39.12 29.01 -17.86
CA ASP A 126 -38.91 29.11 -19.31
C ASP A 126 -39.30 30.48 -19.90
N ARG A 127 -39.35 31.53 -19.07
CA ARG A 127 -39.39 32.90 -19.59
C ARG A 127 -38.10 33.18 -20.36
N LYS A 128 -38.22 33.28 -21.69
CA LYS A 128 -37.13 33.77 -22.54
C LYS A 128 -36.78 35.18 -22.06
N VAL A 129 -35.61 35.31 -21.45
CA VAL A 129 -35.06 36.60 -21.03
C VAL A 129 -34.78 37.39 -22.30
N GLU A 130 -35.65 38.34 -22.65
CA GLU A 130 -35.56 39.14 -23.88
C GLU A 130 -34.47 40.21 -23.76
N ASP A 131 -34.33 40.80 -22.56
CA ASP A 131 -33.46 41.95 -22.28
C ASP A 131 -31.97 41.70 -22.61
N PRO A 132 -31.32 42.61 -23.37
CA PRO A 132 -29.94 42.42 -23.82
C PRO A 132 -28.94 42.37 -22.66
N LYS A 133 -29.12 43.21 -21.62
CA LYS A 133 -28.27 43.22 -20.42
C LYS A 133 -28.37 41.91 -19.63
N ALA A 134 -29.57 41.35 -19.51
CA ALA A 134 -29.80 40.12 -18.76
C ALA A 134 -29.25 38.88 -19.50
N LYS A 135 -29.28 38.87 -20.84
CA LYS A 135 -28.58 37.86 -21.66
C LYS A 135 -27.07 37.89 -21.46
N GLU A 136 -26.48 39.08 -21.35
CA GLU A 136 -25.03 39.24 -21.14
C GLU A 136 -24.59 38.75 -19.76
N VAL A 137 -25.34 39.09 -18.71
CA VAL A 137 -25.12 38.57 -17.35
C VAL A 137 -25.24 37.06 -17.29
N LYS A 138 -26.27 36.47 -17.94
CA LYS A 138 -26.46 35.01 -18.02
C LYS A 138 -25.27 34.33 -18.70
N ARG A 139 -24.76 34.88 -19.82
CA ARG A 139 -23.55 34.39 -20.50
C ARG A 139 -22.30 34.48 -19.61
N MET A 140 -22.14 35.56 -18.84
CA MET A 140 -21.01 35.72 -17.92
C MET A 140 -21.05 34.68 -16.79
N ILE A 141 -22.21 34.44 -16.20
CA ILE A 141 -22.42 33.42 -15.16
C ILE A 141 -22.12 32.02 -15.72
N GLU A 142 -22.60 31.70 -16.92
CA GLU A 142 -22.37 30.40 -17.54
C GLU A 142 -20.89 30.16 -17.86
N ARG A 143 -20.17 31.20 -18.31
CA ARG A 143 -18.71 31.15 -18.50
C ARG A 143 -17.96 30.90 -17.18
N LYS A 144 -18.36 31.57 -16.09
CA LYS A 144 -17.79 31.33 -14.75
C LYS A 144 -18.05 29.90 -14.27
N ARG A 145 -19.28 29.40 -14.42
CA ARG A 145 -19.65 28.00 -14.09
C ARG A 145 -18.84 26.98 -14.89
N LYS A 146 -18.65 27.20 -16.20
CA LYS A 146 -17.81 26.34 -17.07
C LYS A 146 -16.34 26.34 -16.61
N ARG A 147 -15.78 27.49 -16.24
CA ARG A 147 -14.42 27.59 -15.68
C ARG A 147 -14.25 26.82 -14.38
N ILE A 148 -15.20 26.95 -13.45
CA ILE A 148 -15.18 26.23 -12.16
C ILE A 148 -15.27 24.72 -12.38
N LYS A 149 -16.18 24.27 -13.27
CA LYS A 149 -16.33 22.84 -13.61
C LYS A 149 -15.05 22.26 -14.24
N LYS A 150 -14.39 23.02 -15.14
CA LYS A 150 -13.10 22.63 -15.73
C LYS A 150 -12.01 22.50 -14.67
N LYS A 151 -11.91 23.46 -13.74
CA LYS A 151 -10.92 23.42 -12.64
C LYS A 151 -11.12 22.20 -11.73
N LYS A 152 -12.37 21.85 -11.42
CA LYS A 152 -12.72 20.69 -10.59
C LYS A 152 -12.42 19.35 -11.26
N ASN A 153 -12.62 19.24 -12.57
CA ASN A 153 -12.25 18.03 -13.33
C ASN A 153 -10.74 17.83 -13.40
N VAL A 154 -9.96 18.91 -13.55
CA VAL A 154 -8.48 18.86 -13.60
C VAL A 154 -7.89 18.44 -12.25
N SER A 155 -8.43 18.93 -11.13
CA SER A 155 -7.98 18.51 -9.80
C SER A 155 -8.27 17.03 -9.52
N THR A 156 -9.45 16.52 -9.90
CA THR A 156 -9.78 15.10 -9.73
C THR A 156 -8.90 14.17 -10.58
N THR A 157 -8.50 14.59 -11.79
CA THR A 157 -7.58 13.79 -12.61
C THR A 157 -6.14 13.79 -12.09
N ALA A 158 -5.69 14.87 -11.44
CA ALA A 158 -4.34 14.94 -10.86
C ALA A 158 -4.17 14.07 -9.61
N GLU A 159 -5.22 13.99 -8.78
CA GLU A 159 -5.29 13.09 -7.61
C GLU A 159 -5.32 11.60 -8.03
N GLU A 160 -5.92 11.27 -9.19
CA GLU A 160 -5.94 9.90 -9.72
C GLU A 160 -4.60 9.46 -10.34
N THR A 161 -3.76 10.38 -10.80
CA THR A 161 -2.43 10.06 -11.39
C THR A 161 -1.29 10.01 -10.39
N SER A 162 -1.52 10.44 -9.13
CA SER A 162 -0.50 10.53 -8.07
C SER A 162 -0.66 9.48 -6.97
N ALA A 163 -1.64 8.59 -7.08
CA ALA A 163 -1.95 7.49 -6.16
C ALA A 163 -1.85 6.13 -6.85
#